data_AF-A0A257LEG5-F1
#
_entry.id   AF-A0A257LEG5-F1
#
_cell.length_a   1.000
_cell.length_b   1.000
_cell.length_c   1.000
_cell.angle_alpha   90.00
_cell.angle_beta   90.00
_cell.angle_gamma   90.00
#
_symmetry.space_group_name_H-M   'P 1'
#
loop_
_entity.id
_entity.type
_entity.pdbx_description
1 polymer ?
#
loop_
_entity_poly.entity_id
_entity_poly.type
_entity_poly.pdbx_seq_one_letter_code
_entity_poly.pdbx_strand_id
1 'polypeptide(L)'
;MSESLDHIPDSPHATPEVESFAALFEESLQKSDMRAGEVISAEVVRIEFNHVVVNAGLKSEAYVAIAEFKNDQGELEVEVG
;
A
#
# COMPACT_ATOMS: atom_id res chain seq x y z
N MET A 1 -44.28 31.01 -28.59
CA MET A 1 -44.58 31.08 -27.14
C MET A 1 -44.99 29.67 -26.74
N SER A 2 -44.22 28.84 -26.04
CA SER A 2 -42.92 28.99 -25.40
C SER A 2 -42.30 27.58 -25.31
N GLU A 3 -41.05 27.44 -25.74
CA GLU A 3 -40.16 26.33 -25.38
C GLU A 3 -39.85 26.43 -23.88
N SER A 4 -40.15 25.39 -23.11
CA SER A 4 -39.76 25.22 -21.69
C SER A 4 -40.21 23.81 -21.31
N LEU A 5 -39.43 22.91 -20.74
CA LEU A 5 -38.05 22.89 -20.29
C LEU A 5 -37.80 21.40 -19.99
N ASP A 6 -36.67 20.84 -20.42
CA ASP A 6 -36.23 19.50 -20.05
C ASP A 6 -36.46 19.26 -18.56
N HIS A 7 -37.28 18.25 -18.25
CA HIS A 7 -37.45 17.75 -16.90
C HIS A 7 -36.13 17.06 -16.51
N ILE A 8 -35.24 17.83 -15.89
CA ILE A 8 -34.10 17.33 -15.15
C ILE A 8 -34.64 16.89 -13.78
N PRO A 9 -34.71 15.58 -13.45
CA PRO A 9 -34.92 15.18 -12.08
C PRO A 9 -33.64 15.44 -11.29
N ASP A 10 -33.59 16.57 -10.58
CA ASP A 10 -32.68 16.75 -9.45
C ASP A 10 -33.22 15.92 -8.28
N SER A 11 -32.61 14.77 -7.98
CA SER A 11 -32.48 14.23 -6.62
C SER A 11 -31.65 12.93 -6.56
N PRO A 12 -30.93 12.69 -5.45
CA PRO A 12 -29.70 11.93 -5.37
C PRO A 12 -29.97 10.43 -5.17
N HIS A 13 -30.14 9.68 -6.24
CA HIS A 13 -30.00 8.22 -6.13
C HIS A 13 -28.52 7.88 -6.23
N ALA A 14 -27.82 8.02 -5.10
CA ALA A 14 -26.73 7.10 -4.83
C ALA A 14 -27.37 5.70 -4.86
N THR A 15 -27.19 4.99 -5.97
CA THR A 15 -27.62 3.60 -6.10
C THR A 15 -27.04 2.79 -4.94
N PRO A 16 -27.72 1.76 -4.43
CA PRO A 16 -27.14 0.87 -3.41
C PRO A 16 -25.81 0.24 -3.88
N GLU A 17 -25.54 0.25 -5.19
CA GLU A 17 -24.26 -0.09 -5.81
C GLU A 17 -23.13 0.91 -5.50
N VAL A 18 -23.39 2.22 -5.42
CA VAL A 18 -22.36 3.20 -5.01
C VAL A 18 -22.15 3.24 -3.50
N GLU A 19 -23.16 2.96 -2.67
CA GLU A 19 -22.94 2.75 -1.23
C GLU A 19 -22.13 1.46 -0.98
N SER A 20 -22.41 0.39 -1.74
CA SER A 20 -21.62 -0.84 -1.67
C SER A 20 -20.19 -0.66 -2.17
N PHE A 21 -19.97 0.10 -3.26
CA PHE A 21 -18.63 0.43 -3.72
C PHE A 21 -17.89 1.34 -2.72
N ALA A 22 -18.56 2.35 -2.18
CA ALA A 22 -17.97 3.22 -1.16
C ALA A 22 -17.58 2.43 0.10
N ALA A 23 -18.45 1.52 0.56
CA ALA A 23 -18.16 0.66 1.70
C ALA A 23 -17.00 -0.32 1.42
N LEU A 24 -16.96 -0.94 0.24
CA LEU A 24 -15.86 -1.83 -0.15
C LEU A 24 -14.54 -1.07 -0.36
N PHE A 25 -14.61 0.16 -0.88
CA PHE A 25 -13.46 1.04 -1.05
C PHE A 25 -12.90 1.50 0.29
N GLU A 26 -13.77 1.87 1.23
CA GLU A 26 -13.40 2.23 2.60
C GLU A 26 -12.83 1.02 3.38
N GLU A 27 -13.39 -0.18 3.21
CA GLU A 27 -12.83 -1.42 3.77
C GLU A 27 -11.44 -1.74 3.18
N SER A 28 -11.23 -1.51 1.87
CA SER A 28 -9.93 -1.73 1.23
C SER A 28 -8.89 -0.69 1.63
N LEU A 29 -9.30 0.57 1.86
CA LEU A 29 -8.44 1.62 2.40
C LEU A 29 -8.01 1.29 3.84
N GLN A 30 -8.93 0.80 4.68
CA GLN A 30 -8.61 0.35 6.04
C GLN A 30 -7.71 -0.89 6.06
N LYS A 31 -7.86 -1.84 5.11
CA LYS A 31 -6.93 -2.96 4.97
C LYS A 31 -5.55 -2.56 4.44
N SER A 32 -5.45 -1.40 3.81
CA SER A 32 -4.18 -0.83 3.33
C SER A 32 -3.48 0.01 4.40
N ASP A 33 -3.79 -0.25 5.68
CA ASP A 33 -3.04 0.21 6.85
C ASP A 33 -1.61 -0.34 6.80
N MET A 34 -0.80 0.21 5.90
CA MET A 34 0.61 0.40 6.23
C MET A 34 0.64 1.44 7.35
N ARG A 35 0.36 1.01 8.59
CA ARG A 35 0.52 1.86 9.75
C ARG A 35 1.96 2.32 9.77
N ALA A 36 2.17 3.62 9.65
CA ALA A 36 3.49 4.20 9.81
C ALA A 36 4.00 3.83 11.21
N GLY A 37 5.03 2.98 11.26
CA GLY A 37 5.56 2.41 12.51
C GLY A 37 5.24 0.93 12.76
N GLU A 38 4.54 0.25 11.86
CA GLU A 38 4.35 -1.21 11.95
C GLU A 38 5.56 -1.96 11.39
N VAL A 39 6.06 -2.92 12.18
CA VAL A 39 7.17 -3.80 11.77
C VAL A 39 6.58 -4.94 10.96
N ILE A 40 6.90 -4.96 9.66
CA ILE A 40 6.52 -6.03 8.75
C ILE A 40 7.72 -6.91 8.44
N SER A 41 7.48 -8.21 8.24
CA SER A 41 8.49 -9.15 7.76
C SER A 41 8.73 -8.95 6.27
N ALA A 42 9.98 -8.94 5.84
CA ALA A 42 10.36 -8.85 4.43
C ALA A 42 11.34 -9.97 4.07
N GLU A 43 11.26 -10.43 2.83
CA GLU A 43 12.16 -11.42 2.24
C GLU A 43 13.33 -10.72 1.56
N VAL A 44 14.55 -11.20 1.76
CA VAL A 44 15.74 -10.64 1.11
C VAL A 44 15.82 -11.20 -0.30
N VAL A 45 15.54 -10.36 -1.30
CA VAL A 45 15.57 -10.76 -2.71
C VAL A 45 16.96 -10.60 -3.32
N ARG A 46 17.77 -9.68 -2.80
CA ARG A 46 19.13 -9.43 -3.30
C ARG A 46 19.99 -8.71 -2.26
N ILE A 47 21.26 -9.10 -2.19
CA ILE A 47 22.29 -8.39 -1.41
C ILE A 47 23.30 -7.78 -2.40
N GLU A 48 23.50 -6.47 -2.30
CA GLU A 48 24.51 -5.71 -3.05
C GLU A 48 25.66 -5.31 -2.10
N PHE A 49 26.76 -4.79 -2.65
CA PHE A 49 27.94 -4.39 -1.86
C PHE A 49 27.65 -3.38 -0.73
N ASN A 50 26.63 -2.53 -0.89
CA ASN A 50 26.33 -1.46 0.07
C ASN A 50 24.88 -1.45 0.57
N HIS A 51 23.98 -2.17 -0.10
CA HIS A 51 22.54 -2.17 0.21
C HIS A 51 21.97 -3.58 0.04
N VAL A 52 20.96 -3.90 0.83
CA VAL A 52 20.16 -5.11 0.72
C VAL A 52 18.78 -4.70 0.22
N VAL A 53 18.31 -5.40 -0.80
CA VAL A 53 16.97 -5.23 -1.36
C VAL A 53 16.06 -6.26 -0.72
N VAL A 54 15.01 -5.78 -0.06
CA VAL A 54 14.01 -6.63 0.59
C VAL A 54 12.63 -6.40 -0.02
N ASN A 55 11.86 -7.47 -0.13
CA ASN A 55 10.49 -7.47 -0.59
C ASN A 55 9.56 -7.81 0.59
N ALA A 56 8.75 -6.84 1.00
CA ALA A 56 7.81 -7.00 2.11
C ALA A 56 6.39 -7.41 1.66
N GLY A 57 6.22 -7.94 0.44
CA GLY A 57 4.92 -8.30 -0.13
C GLY A 57 4.08 -7.09 -0.59
N LEU A 58 4.72 -5.93 -0.76
CA LEU A 58 4.07 -4.67 -1.10
C LEU A 58 4.43 -4.23 -2.53
N LYS A 59 3.83 -3.12 -3.00
CA LYS A 59 4.05 -2.57 -4.35
C LYS A 59 5.49 -2.08 -4.60
N SER A 60 6.35 -2.06 -3.58
CA SER A 60 7.70 -1.50 -3.67
C SER A 60 8.71 -2.35 -2.89
N GLU A 61 9.91 -2.47 -3.47
CA GLU A 61 11.10 -3.03 -2.82
C GLU A 61 11.70 -1.97 -1.88
N ALA A 62 12.23 -2.41 -0.74
CA ALA A 62 12.94 -1.54 0.19
C ALA A 62 14.45 -1.77 0.09
N TYR A 63 15.19 -0.66 0.11
CA TYR A 63 16.65 -0.64 0.12
C TYR A 63 17.11 -0.32 1.52
N VAL A 64 17.78 -1.27 2.16
CA VAL A 64 18.30 -1.12 3.52
C VAL A 64 19.82 -1.16 3.44
N ALA A 65 20.52 -0.27 4.14
CA ALA A 65 21.98 -0.25 4.14
C ALA A 65 22.52 -1.57 4.71
N ILE A 66 23.55 -2.14 4.10
CA ILE A 66 24.16 -3.40 4.59
C ILE A 66 24.66 -3.28 6.03
N ALA A 67 24.96 -2.06 6.48
CA ALA A 67 25.35 -1.75 7.85
C ALA A 67 24.25 -2.07 8.89
N GLU A 68 22.97 -1.95 8.54
CA GLU A 68 21.85 -2.28 9.43
C GLU A 68 21.72 -3.79 9.69
N PHE A 69 22.34 -4.61 8.83
CA PHE A 69 22.38 -6.07 8.97
C PHE A 69 23.69 -6.56 9.59
N LYS A 70 24.57 -5.65 10.00
CA LYS A 70 25.77 -6.00 10.75
C LYS A 70 25.42 -6.13 12.22
N ASN A 71 25.92 -7.19 12.85
CA ASN A 71 25.83 -7.38 14.28
C ASN A 71 26.85 -6.50 15.04
N ASP A 72 26.84 -6.56 16.37
CA ASP A 72 27.77 -5.83 17.25
C ASP A 72 29.25 -6.18 16.97
N GLN A 73 29.51 -7.34 16.36
CA GLN A 73 30.86 -7.77 15.97
C GLN A 73 31.24 -7.34 14.54
N GLY A 74 30.34 -6.71 13.80
CA GLY A 74 30.54 -6.25 12.42
C GLY A 74 30.35 -7.34 11.36
N GLU A 75 29.86 -8.52 11.74
CA GLU A 75 29.53 -9.62 10.83
C GLU A 75 28.12 -9.45 10.25
N LEU A 76 27.94 -9.81 8.99
CA LEU A 76 26.67 -9.71 8.29
C LEU A 76 25.78 -10.90 8.67
N GLU A 77 24.61 -10.66 9.25
CA GLU A 77 23.65 -11.71 9.65
C GLU A 77 22.50 -11.91 8.65
N VAL A 78 22.65 -11.42 7.41
CA VAL A 78 21.62 -11.51 6.37
C VAL A 78 22.12 -12.28 5.15
N GLU A 79 21.26 -13.15 4.63
CA GLU A 79 21.45 -13.92 3.41
C GLU A 79 20.22 -13.73 2.50
N VAL A 80 20.35 -14.05 1.21
CA VAL A 80 19.21 -14.03 0.27
C VAL A 80 18.35 -15.26 0.54
N GLY A 81 17.03 -15.06 0.73
CA GLY A 81 16.07 -16.14 0.98
C GLY A 81 15.20 -15.93 2.21
#